data_AF-A0A812VWD7-F1
#
_entry.id   AF-A0A812VWD7-F1
#
_cell.length_a   1.000
_cell.length_b   1.000
_cell.length_c   1.000
_cell.angle_alpha   90.00
_cell.angle_beta   90.00
_cell.angle_gamma   90.00
#
_symmetry.space_group_name_H-M   'P 1'
#
loop_
_entity.id
_entity.type
_entity.pdbx_description
1 polymer ?
#
loop_
_entity_poly.entity_id
_entity_poly.type
_entity_poly.pdbx_seq_one_letter_code
_entity_poly.pdbx_strand_id
1 'polypeptide(L)'
;MLADTQVAERPTTEVGTALSDDVNPRKYGLALMLDEGTRKSHSMAENTQFVTGFFKGLGNRGSFAQLVTSLYFIYAAMEEAF
;
A
#
# COMPACT_ATOMS: atom_id res chain seq x y z
N MET A 1 -48.54 16.40 0.23
CA MET A 1 -47.93 15.34 -0.61
C MET A 1 -46.47 15.28 -0.22
N LEU A 2 -46.14 14.47 0.77
CA LEU A 2 -44.81 14.31 1.32
C LEU A 2 -44.07 13.32 0.41
N ALA A 3 -42.95 13.73 -0.17
CA ALA A 3 -42.02 12.83 -0.83
C ALA A 3 -41.10 12.26 0.26
N ASP A 4 -41.31 11.00 0.61
CA ASP A 4 -40.45 10.25 1.52
C ASP A 4 -39.04 10.17 0.93
N THR A 5 -38.15 11.02 1.44
CA THR A 5 -36.71 10.93 1.17
C THR A 5 -36.18 9.80 2.01
N GLN A 6 -35.98 8.65 1.38
CA GLN A 6 -35.33 7.49 1.98
C GLN A 6 -33.86 7.86 2.27
N VAL A 7 -33.56 8.21 3.51
CA VAL A 7 -32.20 8.31 4.02
C VAL A 7 -31.65 6.89 4.03
N ALA A 8 -30.76 6.58 3.10
CA ALA A 8 -29.99 5.34 3.14
C ALA A 8 -29.17 5.33 4.44
N GLU A 9 -29.61 4.52 5.40
CA GLU A 9 -28.88 4.33 6.64
C GLU A 9 -27.49 3.78 6.30
N ARG A 10 -26.46 4.57 6.67
CA ARG A 10 -25.07 4.13 6.61
C ARG A 10 -24.96 2.96 7.58
N PRO A 11 -24.41 1.80 7.18
CA PRO A 11 -24.18 0.73 8.14
C PRO A 11 -23.25 1.28 9.21
N THR A 12 -23.77 1.34 10.43
CA THR A 12 -23.01 1.71 11.63
C THR A 12 -21.92 0.67 11.80
N THR A 13 -20.69 1.02 11.42
CA THR A 13 -19.52 0.28 11.88
C THR A 13 -19.48 0.45 13.38
N GLU A 14 -20.01 -0.55 14.08
CA GLU A 14 -19.94 -0.64 15.53
C GLU A 14 -18.46 -0.62 15.93
N VAL A 15 -18.05 0.47 16.56
CA VAL A 15 -16.75 0.58 17.21
C VAL A 15 -16.83 -0.24 18.50
N GLY A 16 -16.63 -1.55 18.35
CA GLY A 16 -16.56 -2.54 19.42
C GLY A 16 -15.11 -2.83 19.83
N THR A 17 -14.78 -2.46 21.05
CA THR A 17 -13.56 -2.74 21.82
C THR A 17 -13.19 -4.23 21.91
N ALA A 18 -11.94 -4.59 21.55
CA ALA A 18 -11.03 -5.49 22.28
C ALA A 18 -9.82 -5.84 21.38
N LEU A 19 -8.61 -5.48 21.83
CA LEU A 19 -7.35 -5.81 21.15
C LEU A 19 -7.05 -7.30 21.34
N SER A 20 -7.48 -8.14 20.39
CA SER A 20 -6.94 -9.48 20.21
C SER A 20 -6.01 -9.48 19.00
N ASP A 21 -4.92 -10.23 19.06
CA ASP A 21 -3.97 -10.45 17.95
C ASP A 21 -4.61 -11.13 16.70
N ASP A 22 -5.94 -11.20 16.61
CA ASP A 22 -6.70 -11.99 15.64
C ASP A 22 -7.31 -11.18 14.49
N VAL A 23 -7.35 -9.84 14.55
CA VAL A 23 -7.85 -9.03 13.42
C VAL A 23 -6.68 -8.50 12.60
N ASN A 24 -5.98 -9.41 11.90
CA ASN A 24 -4.98 -8.98 10.92
C ASN A 24 -5.69 -8.19 9.80
N PRO A 25 -5.42 -6.88 9.62
CA PRO A 25 -6.12 -6.05 8.66
C PRO A 25 -5.90 -6.51 7.22
N ARG A 26 -4.85 -7.28 6.93
CA ARG A 26 -4.63 -7.89 5.61
C ARG A 26 -5.60 -9.00 5.27
N LYS A 27 -6.33 -9.55 6.24
CA LYS A 27 -7.26 -10.66 6.01
C LYS A 27 -8.66 -10.22 5.57
N TYR A 28 -8.96 -8.92 5.60
CA TYR A 28 -10.31 -8.41 5.31
C TYR A 28 -10.28 -7.04 4.60
N GLY A 29 -11.35 -6.70 3.87
CA GLY A 29 -11.56 -5.37 3.30
C GLY A 29 -10.56 -4.95 2.20
N LEU A 30 -10.35 -3.64 2.07
CA LEU A 30 -9.50 -3.06 1.01
C LEU A 30 -8.04 -3.54 1.11
N ALA A 31 -7.52 -3.76 2.32
CA ALA A 31 -6.15 -4.20 2.52
C ALA A 31 -5.91 -5.62 1.97
N LEU A 32 -6.86 -6.54 2.11
CA LEU A 32 -6.81 -7.86 1.46
C LEU A 32 -6.80 -7.72 -0.07
N MET A 33 -7.70 -6.90 -0.61
CA MET A 33 -7.81 -6.69 -2.06
C MET A 33 -6.52 -6.11 -2.68
N LEU A 34 -5.86 -5.18 -2.00
CA LEU A 34 -4.59 -4.62 -2.45
C LEU A 34 -3.44 -5.64 -2.35
N ASP A 35 -3.40 -6.42 -1.27
CA ASP A 35 -2.38 -7.46 -1.09
C ASP A 35 -2.47 -8.52 -2.20
N GLU A 36 -3.67 -9.06 -2.44
CA GLU A 36 -3.91 -10.05 -3.49
C GLU A 36 -3.72 -9.45 -4.89
N GLY A 37 -4.26 -8.25 -5.13
CA GLY A 37 -4.22 -7.58 -6.42
C GLY A 37 -2.81 -7.16 -6.86
N THR A 38 -1.91 -6.90 -5.91
CA THR A 38 -0.52 -6.49 -6.19
C THR A 38 0.50 -7.61 -6.01
N ARG A 39 0.09 -8.82 -5.62
CA ARG A 39 1.00 -9.94 -5.35
C ARG A 39 1.94 -10.24 -6.52
N LYS A 40 1.42 -10.29 -7.75
CA LYS A 40 2.23 -10.56 -8.95
C LYS A 40 3.23 -9.43 -9.24
N SER A 41 2.80 -8.17 -9.18
CA SER A 41 3.68 -7.03 -9.43
C SER A 41 4.74 -6.90 -8.34
N HIS A 42 4.40 -7.16 -7.08
CA HIS A 42 5.36 -7.24 -5.98
C HIS A 42 6.44 -8.29 -6.26
N SER A 43 6.05 -9.53 -6.60
CA SER A 43 7.02 -10.57 -6.96
C SER A 43 7.91 -10.18 -8.14
N MET A 44 7.37 -9.55 -9.19
CA MET A 44 8.19 -9.09 -10.32
C MET A 44 9.17 -7.98 -9.92
N ALA A 45 8.76 -7.02 -9.09
CA ALA A 45 9.60 -5.93 -8.63
C ALA A 45 10.77 -6.42 -7.77
N GLU A 46 10.50 -7.36 -6.85
CA GLU A 46 11.50 -8.02 -6.01
C GLU A 46 12.55 -8.77 -6.84
N ASN A 47 12.11 -9.48 -7.88
CA ASN A 47 12.96 -10.34 -8.70
C ASN A 47 13.68 -9.59 -9.83
N THR A 48 13.62 -8.26 -9.86
CA THR A 48 14.46 -7.49 -10.80
C THR A 48 15.94 -7.68 -10.49
N GLN A 49 16.78 -7.64 -11.53
CA GLN A 49 18.24 -7.80 -11.36
C GLN A 49 18.82 -6.74 -10.41
N PHE A 50 18.28 -5.52 -10.46
CA PHE A 50 18.69 -4.44 -9.58
C PHE A 50 18.40 -4.76 -8.11
N VAL A 51 17.14 -5.10 -7.77
CA VAL A 51 16.72 -5.34 -6.37
C VAL A 51 17.37 -6.60 -5.80
N THR A 52 17.42 -7.68 -6.57
CA THR A 52 18.10 -8.92 -6.14
C THR A 52 19.61 -8.72 -5.96
N GLY A 53 20.27 -7.96 -6.84
CA GLY A 53 21.68 -7.60 -6.71
C GLY A 53 21.94 -6.68 -5.51
N PHE A 54 21.01 -5.75 -5.25
CA PHE A 54 21.08 -4.85 -4.10
C PHE A 54 21.06 -5.62 -2.78
N PHE A 55 20.14 -6.56 -2.58
CA PHE A 55 20.09 -7.39 -1.37
C PHE A 55 21.30 -8.32 -1.22
N LYS A 56 21.90 -8.75 -2.33
CA LYS A 56 23.13 -9.56 -2.33
C LYS A 56 24.40 -8.72 -2.08
N GLY A 57 24.27 -7.41 -1.86
CA GLY A 57 25.41 -6.53 -1.63
C GLY A 57 26.24 -6.23 -2.88
N LEU A 58 25.71 -6.48 -4.08
CA LEU A 58 26.37 -6.24 -5.37
C LEU A 58 26.25 -4.77 -5.83
N GLY A 59 25.67 -3.90 -5.00
CA GLY A 59 25.47 -2.49 -5.30
C GLY A 59 26.77 -1.68 -5.22
N ASN A 60 26.91 -0.69 -6.10
CA ASN A 60 27.96 0.32 -6.02
C ASN A 60 27.38 1.68 -5.60
N ARG A 61 28.26 2.61 -5.17
CA ARG A 61 27.84 3.95 -4.71
C ARG A 61 27.02 4.71 -5.75
N GLY A 62 27.36 4.59 -7.03
CA GLY A 62 26.64 5.28 -8.12
C GLY A 62 25.21 4.77 -8.25
N SER A 63 25.02 3.45 -8.28
CA SER A 63 23.71 2.81 -8.34
C SER A 63 22.84 3.13 -7.12
N PHE A 64 23.43 3.19 -5.92
CA PHE A 64 22.69 3.59 -4.72
C PHE A 64 22.30 5.08 -4.76
N ALA A 65 23.21 5.97 -5.15
CA ALA A 65 22.92 7.38 -5.31
C ALA A 65 21.78 7.61 -6.32
N GLN A 66 21.80 6.89 -7.45
CA GLN A 66 20.75 6.96 -8.46
C GLN A 66 19.39 6.49 -7.91
N LEU A 67 19.35 5.41 -7.12
CA LEU A 67 18.13 4.94 -6.46
C LEU A 67 17.56 6.02 -5.55
N VAL A 68 18.38 6.59 -4.65
CA VAL A 68 17.93 7.60 -3.69
C VAL A 68 17.47 8.88 -4.41
N THR A 69 18.18 9.33 -5.44
CA THR A 69 17.76 10.47 -6.27
C THR A 69 16.41 10.22 -6.95
N SER A 70 16.20 8.99 -7.46
CA SER A 70 14.92 8.63 -8.07
C SER A 70 13.79 8.65 -7.05
N LEU A 71 14.02 8.13 -5.84
CA LEU A 71 13.06 8.20 -4.74
C LEU A 71 12.77 9.65 -4.34
N TYR A 72 13.78 10.52 -4.25
CA TYR A 72 13.58 11.93 -3.92
C TYR A 72 12.54 12.60 -4.84
N PHE A 73 12.69 12.45 -6.17
CA PHE A 73 11.75 13.08 -7.10
C PHE A 73 10.36 12.44 -7.07
N ILE A 74 10.26 11.12 -6.87
CA ILE A 74 8.97 10.43 -6.75
C ILE A 74 8.23 10.92 -5.51
N TYR A 75 8.89 10.92 -4.35
CA TYR A 75 8.29 11.36 -3.09
C TYR A 75 7.95 12.85 -3.12
N ALA A 76 8.83 13.70 -3.65
CA ALA A 76 8.55 15.13 -3.81
C ALA A 76 7.28 15.37 -4.64
N ALA A 77 7.14 14.69 -5.79
CA ALA A 77 5.96 14.83 -6.64
C ALA A 77 4.69 14.25 -6.01
N MET A 78 4.80 13.14 -5.28
CA MET A 78 3.67 12.56 -4.56
C MET A 78 3.20 13.47 -3.43
N GLU A 79 4.12 14.00 -2.63
CA GLU A 79 3.82 14.89 -1.50
C GLU A 79 3.28 16.25 -1.95
N GLU A 80 3.72 16.77 -3.10
CA GLU A 80 3.17 18.01 -3.69
C GLU A 80 1.74 17.82 -4.22
N ALA A 81 1.37 16.60 -4.65
CA ALA A 81 0.06 16.31 -5.21
C ALA A 81 -1.04 16.05 -4.16
N PHE A 82 -0.69 15.89 -2.89
CA PHE A 82 -1.61 15.69 -1.76
C PHE A 82 -2.00 17.02 -1.10
#